data_AF-A0A812KXR3-F1
#
_entry.id   AF-A0A812KXR3-F1
#
_cell.length_a   1.000
_cell.length_b   1.000
_cell.length_c   1.000
_cell.angle_alpha   90.00
_cell.angle_beta   90.00
_cell.angle_gamma   90.00
#
_symmetry.space_group_name_H-M   'P 1'
#
loop_
_entity.id
_entity.type
_entity.pdbx_description
1 polymer ?
#
loop_
_entity_poly.entity_id
_entity_poly.type
_entity_poly.pdbx_seq_one_letter_code
_entity_poly.pdbx_strand_id
1 'polypeptide(L)'
;MAESTHDHLFKLLIIGDSGVGKSSILLRFCGSGDDEFNEKQASTIGVDFKTKFLQVRGKKLKLALWDTAGQERFRTLTSSYYRGAQGIILCYDCTQRSSFEHVKFWQDEVRKYSTNQDAILMLVSNKVDLADQQVTRTEGEEFAFANSMMFIDFDVGRVDGCLGTEAVHVQVLAFLATPPVICHPRLFPAVRRFGGKSAERAPSIFLVRHGQSTWNLAAKRLDLWTMFRQVDHALTTEGVEQASRLRSSTLTARRNGDIDAEQFLSPQSLVFASPLSRAVATSVVALGLERKITLLPDARELAYPWCGPDSIGAATGSDIAERALQDLSKVDSAYGRPPITEEAVKMIDASAATGIWWSRFRESKGQMQQRLQDLLSRLRPADSPSPASVLVCHSLLIQRLFKDFASPQMEVDMPELLSQLRARKLQNCGVVKVLLDDNRLISSAQLMFGTKLV
;
A
#
# COMPACT_ATOMS: atom_id res chain seq x y z
N MET A 1 43.82 11.87 5.04
CA MET A 1 42.77 10.92 4.62
C MET A 1 42.04 11.56 3.46
N ALA A 2 41.96 10.90 2.30
CA ALA A 2 41.24 11.45 1.16
C ALA A 2 39.74 11.51 1.51
N GLU A 3 39.14 12.70 1.49
CA GLU A 3 37.70 12.88 1.68
C GLU A 3 36.93 12.05 0.66
N SER A 4 35.97 11.23 1.10
CA SER A 4 35.11 10.47 0.19
C SER A 4 34.25 11.44 -0.63
N THR A 5 34.43 11.46 -1.94
CA THR A 5 33.75 12.40 -2.86
C THR A 5 32.23 12.17 -3.00
N HIS A 6 31.70 11.09 -2.42
CA HIS A 6 30.30 10.67 -2.50
C HIS A 6 29.90 9.89 -1.23
N ASP A 7 28.64 9.99 -0.83
CA ASP A 7 28.07 9.31 0.33
C ASP A 7 27.76 7.83 0.02
N HIS A 8 27.31 7.52 -1.21
CA HIS A 8 26.89 6.17 -1.59
C HIS A 8 27.25 5.81 -3.03
N LEU A 9 27.51 4.53 -3.29
CA LEU A 9 27.85 3.97 -4.60
C LEU A 9 26.84 2.89 -5.02
N PHE A 10 26.20 3.08 -6.17
CA PHE A 10 25.30 2.11 -6.79
C PHE A 10 25.89 1.58 -8.08
N LYS A 11 25.92 0.25 -8.22
CA LYS A 11 26.30 -0.45 -9.43
C LYS A 11 25.04 -0.84 -10.19
N LEU A 12 24.87 -0.28 -11.38
CA LEU A 12 23.78 -0.61 -12.31
C LEU A 12 24.34 -1.33 -13.52
N LEU A 13 23.66 -2.37 -13.96
CA LEU A 13 24.00 -3.16 -15.14
C LEU A 13 22.87 -3.04 -16.16
N ILE A 14 23.19 -2.76 -17.43
CA ILE A 14 22.21 -2.82 -18.52
C ILE A 14 22.51 -3.98 -19.45
N ILE A 15 21.49 -4.81 -19.71
CA ILE A 15 21.53 -6.03 -20.53
C ILE A 15 20.38 -6.05 -21.52
N GLY A 16 20.50 -6.87 -22.56
CA GLY A 16 19.56 -6.93 -23.67
C GLY A 16 20.28 -7.13 -25.01
N ASP A 17 19.51 -7.42 -26.05
CA ASP A 17 20.03 -7.77 -27.37
C ASP A 17 20.89 -6.66 -28.00
N SER A 18 21.70 -7.03 -28.99
CA SER A 18 22.45 -6.06 -29.78
C SER A 18 21.49 -5.13 -30.54
N GLY A 19 21.77 -3.82 -30.54
CA GLY A 19 20.97 -2.85 -31.30
C GLY A 19 19.68 -2.36 -30.63
N VAL A 20 19.34 -2.83 -29.42
CA VAL A 20 18.16 -2.36 -28.68
C VAL A 20 18.30 -0.96 -28.08
N GLY A 21 19.52 -0.38 -28.05
CA GLY A 21 19.75 1.00 -27.61
C GLY A 21 20.27 1.19 -26.17
N LYS A 22 20.81 0.14 -25.53
CA LYS A 22 21.41 0.19 -24.18
C LYS A 22 22.42 1.33 -23.99
N SER A 23 23.37 1.42 -24.90
CA SER A 23 24.43 2.42 -24.90
C SER A 23 23.86 3.83 -25.11
N SER A 24 22.83 3.97 -25.95
CA SER A 24 22.14 5.24 -26.20
C SER A 24 21.40 5.74 -24.96
N ILE A 25 20.71 4.85 -24.24
CA ILE A 25 20.07 5.14 -22.94
C ILE A 25 21.12 5.66 -21.94
N LEU A 26 22.26 4.96 -21.82
CA LEU A 26 23.31 5.35 -20.88
C LEU A 26 24.02 6.65 -21.26
N LEU A 27 24.28 6.88 -22.55
CA LEU A 27 24.83 8.14 -23.04
C LEU A 27 23.88 9.29 -22.77
N ARG A 28 22.59 9.14 -23.09
CA ARG A 28 21.57 10.16 -22.83
C ARG A 28 21.42 10.45 -21.34
N PHE A 29 21.50 9.41 -20.50
CA PHE A 29 21.49 9.59 -19.06
C PHE A 29 22.75 10.29 -18.56
N CYS A 30 23.95 9.97 -19.06
CA CYS A 30 25.19 10.59 -18.58
C CYS A 30 25.46 11.98 -19.19
N GLY A 31 24.88 12.27 -20.36
CA GLY A 31 25.16 13.46 -21.16
C GLY A 31 24.52 14.73 -20.61
N SER A 32 25.08 15.86 -21.04
CA SER A 32 24.75 17.20 -20.55
C SER A 32 23.81 17.93 -21.48
N GLY A 33 22.65 17.37 -21.85
CA GLY A 33 21.63 18.06 -22.68
C GLY A 33 21.99 18.36 -24.14
N ASP A 34 23.26 18.61 -24.43
CA ASP A 34 23.80 19.05 -25.72
C ASP A 34 24.53 17.94 -26.49
N ASP A 35 24.59 16.72 -25.94
CA ASP A 35 25.17 15.57 -26.65
C ASP A 35 24.21 15.12 -27.76
N GLU A 36 24.54 15.48 -29.00
CA GLU A 36 23.82 15.08 -30.21
C GLU A 36 23.68 13.55 -30.26
N PHE A 37 22.43 13.08 -30.39
CA PHE A 37 22.14 11.68 -30.67
C PHE A 37 22.79 11.28 -31.99
N ASN A 38 23.76 10.37 -31.93
CA ASN A 38 24.42 9.85 -33.12
C ASN A 38 23.76 8.53 -33.54
N GLU A 39 22.93 8.57 -34.58
CA GLU A 39 22.30 7.39 -35.18
C GLU A 39 23.31 6.30 -35.61
N LYS A 40 24.58 6.67 -35.82
CA LYS A 40 25.66 5.74 -36.24
C LYS A 40 26.49 5.22 -35.06
N GLN A 41 25.85 4.97 -33.91
CA GLN A 41 26.56 4.41 -32.77
C GLN A 41 27.09 2.99 -33.07
N ALA A 42 28.42 2.82 -32.97
CA ALA A 42 29.07 1.53 -33.18
C ALA A 42 28.67 0.51 -32.09
N SER A 43 28.65 -0.79 -32.45
CA SER A 43 28.34 -1.85 -31.48
C SER A 43 29.35 -1.88 -30.33
N THR A 44 28.87 -1.96 -29.09
CA THR A 44 29.71 -2.13 -27.90
C THR A 44 30.49 -3.44 -27.99
N ILE A 45 31.83 -3.35 -27.91
CA ILE A 45 32.72 -4.51 -27.83
C ILE A 45 33.01 -4.76 -26.35
N GLY A 46 32.58 -5.91 -25.82
CA GLY A 46 32.78 -6.24 -24.41
C GLY A 46 31.83 -5.46 -23.47
N VAL A 47 32.38 -4.64 -22.57
CA VAL A 47 31.61 -3.86 -21.58
C VAL A 47 32.19 -2.45 -21.46
N ASP A 48 31.34 -1.42 -21.53
CA ASP A 48 31.69 -0.02 -21.27
C ASP A 48 31.26 0.39 -19.85
N PHE A 49 32.04 1.29 -19.24
CA PHE A 49 31.82 1.73 -17.86
C PHE A 49 31.67 3.24 -17.81
N LYS A 50 30.53 3.72 -17.31
CA LYS A 50 30.25 5.14 -17.09
C LYS A 50 29.98 5.42 -15.62
N THR A 51 30.41 6.61 -15.18
CA THR A 51 30.13 7.09 -13.83
C THR A 51 29.33 8.37 -13.90
N LYS A 52 28.26 8.47 -13.09
CA LYS A 52 27.47 9.69 -12.93
C LYS A 52 27.31 10.03 -11.46
N PHE A 53 27.49 11.29 -11.11
CA PHE A 53 27.24 11.80 -9.77
C PHE A 53 25.87 12.47 -9.72
N LEU A 54 25.09 12.17 -8.69
CA LEU A 54 23.76 12.74 -8.47
C LEU A 54 23.67 13.26 -7.03
N GLN A 55 22.78 14.23 -6.81
CA GLN A 55 22.43 14.68 -5.46
C GLN A 55 20.94 14.39 -5.22
N VAL A 56 20.64 13.53 -4.26
CA VAL A 56 19.27 13.11 -3.94
C VAL A 56 19.05 13.30 -2.45
N ARG A 57 18.02 14.08 -2.07
CA ARG A 57 17.68 14.37 -0.66
C ARG A 57 18.90 14.80 0.19
N GLY A 58 19.77 15.62 -0.40
CA GLY A 58 20.99 16.14 0.26
C GLY A 58 22.19 15.18 0.31
N LYS A 59 22.06 13.94 -0.19
CA LYS A 59 23.15 12.96 -0.28
C LYS A 59 23.77 12.92 -1.67
N LYS A 60 25.10 12.82 -1.74
CA LYS A 60 25.88 12.67 -2.99
C LYS A 60 25.96 11.20 -3.36
N LEU A 61 25.29 10.80 -4.43
CA LEU A 61 25.29 9.45 -4.96
C LEU A 61 26.26 9.34 -6.13
N LYS A 62 27.07 8.28 -6.17
CA LYS A 62 27.86 7.89 -7.33
C LYS A 62 27.22 6.66 -7.96
N LEU A 63 26.87 6.76 -9.24
CA LEU A 63 26.37 5.65 -10.03
C LEU A 63 27.50 5.11 -10.89
N ALA A 64 27.71 3.80 -10.79
CA ALA A 64 28.61 3.01 -11.59
C ALA A 64 27.75 2.21 -12.59
N LEU A 65 27.69 2.68 -13.84
CA LEU A 65 26.85 2.14 -14.90
C LEU A 65 27.69 1.23 -15.80
N TRP A 66 27.24 0.00 -15.96
CA TRP A 66 27.91 -1.02 -16.77
C TRP A 66 27.07 -1.32 -18.00
N ASP A 67 27.56 -0.90 -19.17
CA ASP A 67 26.97 -1.16 -20.48
C ASP A 67 27.52 -2.46 -21.06
N THR A 68 26.67 -3.47 -21.26
CA THR A 68 27.10 -4.75 -21.81
C THR A 68 26.92 -4.84 -23.32
N ALA A 69 27.83 -5.54 -24.00
CA ALA A 69 27.61 -5.95 -25.38
C ALA A 69 26.41 -6.91 -25.47
N GLY A 70 25.46 -6.60 -26.35
CA GLY A 70 24.30 -7.47 -26.61
C GLY A 70 24.57 -8.61 -27.59
N GLN A 71 25.82 -8.76 -28.08
CA GLN A 71 26.20 -9.86 -28.97
C GLN A 71 26.56 -11.11 -28.16
N GLU A 72 25.95 -12.21 -28.57
CA GLU A 72 26.13 -13.56 -28.04
C GLU A 72 27.58 -14.04 -28.01
N ARG A 73 28.43 -13.51 -28.90
CA ARG A 73 29.86 -13.88 -29.00
C ARG A 73 30.72 -13.41 -27.81
N PHE A 74 30.24 -12.49 -26.97
CA PHE A 74 30.99 -11.96 -25.81
C PHE A 74 30.48 -12.46 -24.45
N ARG A 75 29.52 -13.41 -24.41
CA ARG A 75 28.82 -13.89 -23.19
C ARG A 75 29.72 -14.47 -22.09
N THR A 76 30.89 -15.05 -22.43
CA THR A 76 31.79 -15.67 -21.44
C THR A 76 32.45 -14.65 -20.49
N LEU A 77 32.63 -13.40 -20.93
CA LEU A 77 33.15 -12.32 -20.08
C LEU A 77 32.06 -11.75 -19.14
N THR A 78 30.78 -12.01 -19.43
CA THR A 78 29.66 -11.24 -18.88
C THR A 78 29.28 -11.62 -17.44
N SER A 79 29.47 -12.87 -17.04
CA SER A 79 29.06 -13.39 -15.72
C SER A 79 29.61 -12.59 -14.52
N SER A 80 30.84 -12.08 -14.64
CA SER A 80 31.49 -11.29 -13.59
C SER A 80 30.83 -9.93 -13.34
N TYR A 81 30.17 -9.34 -14.34
CA TYR A 81 29.57 -8.00 -14.23
C TYR A 81 28.24 -8.02 -13.46
N TYR A 82 27.53 -9.14 -13.44
CA TYR A 82 26.34 -9.33 -12.61
C TYR A 82 26.66 -9.30 -11.11
N ARG A 83 27.89 -9.64 -10.71
CA ARG A 83 28.29 -9.69 -9.29
C ARG A 83 28.13 -8.33 -8.62
N GLY A 84 27.34 -8.31 -7.56
CA GLY A 84 27.12 -7.13 -6.71
C GLY A 84 26.42 -5.96 -7.41
N ALA A 85 25.78 -6.17 -8.57
CA ALA A 85 24.86 -5.18 -9.13
C ALA A 85 23.68 -4.98 -8.16
N GLN A 86 23.37 -3.72 -7.83
CA GLN A 86 22.19 -3.37 -7.04
C GLN A 86 20.95 -3.15 -7.90
N GLY A 87 21.15 -2.87 -9.18
CA GLY A 87 20.08 -2.70 -10.14
C GLY A 87 20.47 -3.25 -11.51
N ILE A 88 19.53 -3.91 -12.17
CA ILE A 88 19.72 -4.51 -13.49
C ILE A 88 18.58 -4.07 -14.39
N ILE A 89 18.95 -3.47 -15.52
CA ILE A 89 18.06 -2.96 -16.55
C ILE A 89 18.06 -3.94 -17.71
N LEU A 90 16.92 -4.55 -18.00
CA LEU A 90 16.67 -5.39 -19.15
C LEU A 90 16.04 -4.51 -20.23
N CYS A 91 16.69 -4.36 -21.37
CA CYS A 91 16.22 -3.49 -22.45
C CYS A 91 15.82 -4.33 -23.67
N TYR A 92 14.67 -4.02 -24.26
CA TYR A 92 14.25 -4.50 -25.57
C TYR A 92 13.83 -3.34 -26.47
N ASP A 93 13.72 -3.61 -27.76
CA ASP A 93 13.27 -2.66 -28.78
C ASP A 93 11.79 -2.95 -29.11
N CYS A 94 10.89 -1.99 -28.89
CA CYS A 94 9.47 -2.20 -29.11
C CYS A 94 9.12 -2.44 -30.59
N THR A 95 10.02 -2.07 -31.52
CA THR A 95 9.88 -2.34 -32.96
C THR A 95 10.38 -3.73 -33.38
N GLN A 96 10.99 -4.49 -32.47
CA GLN A 96 11.54 -5.81 -32.76
C GLN A 96 11.06 -6.84 -31.73
N ARG A 97 10.00 -7.59 -32.08
CA ARG A 97 9.40 -8.59 -31.18
C ARG A 97 10.38 -9.65 -30.67
N SER A 98 11.33 -10.08 -31.51
CA SER A 98 12.37 -11.03 -31.11
C SER A 98 13.18 -10.56 -29.89
N SER A 99 13.48 -9.26 -29.81
CA SER A 99 14.21 -8.69 -28.69
C SER A 99 13.44 -8.76 -27.36
N PHE A 100 12.10 -8.69 -27.42
CA PHE A 100 11.23 -8.87 -26.25
C PHE A 100 11.13 -10.33 -25.83
N GLU A 101 11.02 -11.26 -26.78
CA GLU A 101 11.00 -12.70 -26.49
C GLU A 101 12.30 -13.17 -25.81
N HIS A 102 13.43 -12.58 -26.19
CA HIS A 102 14.73 -12.84 -25.57
C HIS A 102 14.88 -12.25 -24.16
N VAL A 103 13.98 -11.40 -23.67
CA VAL A 103 14.02 -10.88 -22.29
C VAL A 103 14.01 -12.02 -21.26
N LYS A 104 13.27 -13.12 -21.54
CA LYS A 104 13.27 -14.32 -20.68
C LYS A 104 14.67 -14.93 -20.55
N PHE A 105 15.39 -15.01 -21.67
CA PHE A 105 16.78 -15.48 -21.65
C PHE A 105 17.67 -14.58 -20.79
N TRP A 106 17.55 -13.26 -20.94
CA TRP A 106 18.31 -12.30 -20.14
C TRP A 106 17.95 -12.37 -18.65
N GLN A 107 16.68 -12.63 -18.32
CA GLN A 107 16.24 -12.86 -16.95
C GLN A 107 16.87 -14.12 -16.36
N ASP A 108 16.96 -15.21 -17.13
CA ASP A 108 17.62 -16.44 -16.68
C ASP A 108 19.12 -16.23 -16.45
N GLU A 109 19.79 -15.41 -17.26
CA GLU A 109 21.17 -15.00 -16.99
C GLU A 109 21.31 -14.23 -15.67
N VAL A 110 20.39 -13.29 -15.40
CA VAL A 110 20.35 -12.57 -14.12
C VAL A 110 20.21 -13.54 -12.96
N ARG A 111 19.26 -14.49 -13.04
CA ARG A 111 19.04 -15.50 -12.00
C ARG A 111 20.27 -16.39 -11.79
N LYS A 112 21.00 -16.69 -12.87
CA LYS A 112 22.16 -17.58 -12.84
C LYS A 112 23.43 -16.90 -12.31
N TYR A 113 23.67 -15.64 -12.64
CA TYR A 113 24.95 -14.98 -12.37
C TYR A 113 24.88 -13.85 -11.33
N SER A 114 23.69 -13.33 -11.00
CA SER A 114 23.58 -12.32 -9.95
C SER A 114 23.92 -12.92 -8.58
N THR A 115 24.87 -12.29 -7.89
CA THR A 115 25.18 -12.63 -6.49
C THR A 115 24.33 -11.83 -5.49
N ASN A 116 23.50 -10.91 -5.98
CA ASN A 116 22.61 -10.09 -5.18
C ASN A 116 21.17 -10.46 -5.53
N GLN A 117 20.52 -11.21 -4.65
CA GLN A 117 19.13 -11.64 -4.84
C GLN A 117 18.13 -10.48 -4.63
N ASP A 118 18.56 -9.42 -3.94
CA ASP A 118 17.79 -8.18 -3.74
C ASP A 118 18.06 -7.15 -4.86
N ALA A 119 18.72 -7.56 -5.95
CA ALA A 119 18.94 -6.69 -7.09
C ALA A 119 17.61 -6.33 -7.75
N ILE A 120 17.40 -5.04 -7.96
CA ILE A 120 16.15 -4.55 -8.53
C ILE A 120 16.19 -4.71 -10.04
N LEU A 121 15.12 -5.27 -10.59
CA LEU A 121 14.99 -5.52 -12.01
C LEU A 121 14.05 -4.48 -12.65
N MET A 122 14.47 -3.93 -13.78
CA MET A 122 13.67 -3.00 -14.58
C MET A 122 13.66 -3.47 -16.02
N LEU A 123 12.47 -3.56 -16.60
CA LEU A 123 12.24 -3.78 -18.02
C LEU A 123 12.05 -2.43 -18.71
N VAL A 124 12.84 -2.19 -19.76
CA VAL A 124 12.79 -0.99 -20.60
C VAL A 124 12.33 -1.38 -22.00
N SER A 125 11.20 -0.81 -22.40
CA SER A 125 10.68 -0.80 -23.77
C SER A 125 11.27 0.42 -24.49
N ASN A 126 12.27 0.22 -25.34
CA ASN A 126 12.96 1.32 -26.00
C ASN A 126 12.46 1.55 -27.44
N LYS A 127 12.73 2.75 -27.97
CA LYS A 127 12.38 3.23 -29.32
C LYS A 127 10.87 3.43 -29.55
N VAL A 128 10.16 3.82 -28.49
CA VAL A 128 8.70 4.03 -28.56
C VAL A 128 8.31 5.22 -29.46
N ASP A 129 9.28 6.05 -29.86
CA ASP A 129 9.14 7.08 -30.89
C ASP A 129 8.88 6.53 -32.30
N LEU A 130 9.26 5.29 -32.56
CA LEU A 130 9.08 4.67 -33.87
C LEU A 130 7.64 4.14 -34.03
N ALA A 131 7.06 4.35 -35.21
CA ALA A 131 5.65 4.02 -35.49
C ALA A 131 5.36 2.51 -35.60
N ASP A 132 6.35 1.68 -35.93
CA ASP A 132 6.20 0.24 -36.16
C ASP A 132 6.40 -0.59 -34.89
N GLN A 133 5.60 -0.32 -33.85
CA GLN A 133 5.68 -1.06 -32.59
C GLN A 133 5.09 -2.46 -32.75
N GLN A 134 5.95 -3.47 -32.66
CA GLN A 134 5.57 -4.88 -32.71
C GLN A 134 5.20 -5.46 -31.34
N VAL A 135 5.60 -4.78 -30.26
CA VAL A 135 5.29 -5.13 -28.86
C VAL A 135 4.54 -3.97 -28.25
N THR A 136 3.33 -4.25 -27.76
CA THR A 136 2.49 -3.21 -27.14
C THR A 136 2.99 -2.89 -25.74
N ARG A 137 2.73 -1.66 -25.28
CA ARG A 137 3.00 -1.26 -23.90
C ARG A 137 2.35 -2.22 -22.89
N THR A 138 1.08 -2.59 -23.09
CA THR A 138 0.33 -3.50 -22.23
C THR A 138 1.04 -4.85 -22.07
N GLU A 139 1.57 -5.40 -23.16
CA GLU A 139 2.30 -6.67 -23.15
C GLU A 139 3.60 -6.58 -22.33
N GLY A 140 4.31 -5.45 -22.44
CA GLY A 140 5.50 -5.17 -21.63
C GLY A 140 5.17 -5.02 -20.14
N GLU A 141 4.10 -4.31 -19.80
CA GLU A 141 3.62 -4.12 -18.42
C GLU A 141 3.19 -5.44 -17.78
N GLU A 142 2.42 -6.27 -18.48
CA GLU A 142 2.00 -7.59 -18.03
C GLU A 142 3.19 -8.52 -17.78
N PHE A 143 4.16 -8.53 -18.70
CA PHE A 143 5.38 -9.32 -18.54
C PHE A 143 6.19 -8.86 -17.33
N ALA A 144 6.39 -7.55 -17.15
CA ALA A 144 7.13 -7.00 -16.03
C ALA A 144 6.43 -7.33 -14.70
N PHE A 145 5.11 -7.17 -14.63
CA PHE A 145 4.31 -7.49 -13.45
C PHE A 145 4.42 -8.98 -13.08
N ALA A 146 4.25 -9.87 -14.05
CA ALA A 146 4.37 -11.32 -13.83
C ALA A 146 5.77 -11.74 -13.34
N ASN A 147 6.79 -10.93 -13.63
CA ASN A 147 8.19 -11.20 -13.30
C ASN A 147 8.75 -10.32 -12.18
N SER A 148 7.91 -9.56 -11.47
CA SER A 148 8.32 -8.65 -10.39
C SER A 148 9.39 -7.63 -10.81
N MET A 149 9.26 -7.12 -12.03
CA MET A 149 10.12 -6.07 -12.59
C MET A 149 9.37 -4.75 -12.63
N MET A 150 10.09 -3.64 -12.53
CA MET A 150 9.54 -2.35 -12.97
C MET A 150 9.43 -2.33 -14.50
N PHE A 151 8.51 -1.53 -15.04
CA PHE A 151 8.36 -1.34 -16.48
C PHE A 151 8.48 0.15 -16.84
N ILE A 152 9.13 0.44 -17.96
CA ILE A 152 9.19 1.80 -18.49
C ILE A 152 9.31 1.83 -20.02
N ASP A 153 8.62 2.78 -20.63
CA ASP A 153 8.80 3.16 -22.03
C ASP A 153 9.90 4.24 -22.16
N PHE A 154 10.81 4.06 -23.11
CA PHE A 154 11.93 4.94 -23.37
C PHE A 154 11.96 5.40 -24.83
N ASP A 155 12.08 6.71 -25.01
CA ASP A 155 12.20 7.40 -26.28
C ASP A 155 13.55 8.15 -26.28
N VAL A 156 14.38 7.88 -27.28
CA VAL A 156 15.70 8.52 -27.41
C VAL A 156 15.60 9.85 -28.18
N GLY A 157 14.59 10.02 -29.04
CA GLY A 157 14.43 11.09 -30.02
C GLY A 157 13.64 12.32 -29.56
N ARG A 158 12.79 12.25 -28.52
CA ARG A 158 12.08 13.45 -28.02
C ARG A 158 13.04 14.45 -27.35
N VAL A 159 13.29 15.57 -28.01
CA VAL A 159 13.96 16.77 -27.46
C VAL A 159 13.00 17.97 -27.34
N ASP A 160 11.69 17.75 -27.48
CA ASP A 160 10.73 18.85 -27.44
C ASP A 160 10.58 19.42 -26.01
N GLY A 161 11.06 20.66 -25.83
CA GLY A 161 10.60 21.63 -24.85
C GLY A 161 10.63 21.21 -23.38
N CYS A 162 11.69 21.62 -22.67
CA CYS A 162 11.82 21.60 -21.20
C CYS A 162 11.94 20.25 -20.47
N LEU A 163 11.79 19.07 -21.10
CA LEU A 163 11.76 17.80 -20.34
C LEU A 163 12.55 16.62 -20.93
N GLY A 164 13.37 16.79 -21.97
CA GLY A 164 14.08 15.67 -22.63
C GLY A 164 15.24 15.05 -21.81
N THR A 165 15.98 15.85 -21.04
CA THR A 165 17.01 15.37 -20.10
C THR A 165 16.47 15.12 -18.71
N GLU A 166 15.41 15.82 -18.32
CA GLU A 166 14.73 15.64 -17.04
C GLU A 166 13.89 14.38 -17.01
N ALA A 167 13.23 13.95 -18.09
CA ALA A 167 12.47 12.69 -18.08
C ALA A 167 13.37 11.47 -17.84
N VAL A 168 14.52 11.39 -18.51
CA VAL A 168 15.51 10.32 -18.30
C VAL A 168 16.13 10.40 -16.90
N HIS A 169 16.42 11.61 -16.41
CA HIS A 169 16.84 11.82 -15.03
C HIS A 169 15.76 11.39 -14.04
N VAL A 170 14.50 11.81 -14.19
CA VAL A 170 13.37 11.54 -13.30
C VAL A 170 13.03 10.06 -13.29
N GLN A 171 13.19 9.36 -14.40
CA GLN A 171 12.88 7.94 -14.52
C GLN A 171 13.99 7.04 -13.94
N VAL A 172 15.27 7.36 -14.19
CA VAL A 172 16.39 6.68 -13.52
C VAL A 172 16.52 7.13 -12.06
N LEU A 173 16.13 8.36 -11.72
CA LEU A 173 15.98 8.82 -10.34
C LEU A 173 14.78 8.15 -9.68
N ALA A 174 13.67 7.87 -10.37
CA ALA A 174 12.55 7.08 -9.85
C ALA A 174 12.96 5.62 -9.63
N PHE A 175 13.85 5.10 -10.48
CA PHE A 175 14.54 3.82 -10.26
C PHE A 175 15.48 3.84 -9.03
N LEU A 176 16.19 4.95 -8.79
CA LEU A 176 17.05 5.12 -7.60
C LEU A 176 16.28 5.57 -6.35
N ALA A 177 15.08 6.10 -6.55
CA ALA A 177 14.19 6.62 -5.52
C ALA A 177 13.01 5.69 -5.23
N THR A 178 12.95 4.53 -5.88
CA THR A 178 12.01 3.48 -5.52
C THR A 178 12.43 2.86 -4.19
N PRO A 179 11.48 2.49 -3.31
CA PRO A 179 11.75 2.06 -1.94
C PRO A 179 12.85 1.00 -1.78
N PRO A 180 13.05 0.00 -2.66
CA PRO A 180 14.09 -1.00 -2.45
C PRO A 180 15.52 -0.45 -2.71
N VAL A 181 15.71 0.59 -3.52
CA VAL A 181 17.04 1.27 -3.65
C VAL A 181 17.26 2.19 -2.47
N ILE A 182 16.26 3.02 -2.10
CA ILE A 182 16.37 3.94 -0.96
C ILE A 182 16.59 3.16 0.35
N CYS A 183 15.94 2.02 0.55
CA CYS A 183 16.09 1.21 1.75
C CYS A 183 17.34 0.30 1.74
N HIS A 184 18.24 0.43 0.75
CA HIS A 184 19.44 -0.40 0.67
C HIS A 184 20.36 -0.13 1.89
N PRO A 185 20.80 -1.17 2.64
CA PRO A 185 21.48 -1.04 3.95
C PRO A 185 22.81 -0.25 3.97
N ARG A 186 23.31 0.19 2.81
CA ARG A 186 24.48 1.08 2.67
C ARG A 186 24.12 2.57 2.66
N LEU A 187 22.85 2.93 2.41
CA LEU A 187 22.35 4.31 2.42
C LEU A 187 22.08 4.84 3.82
N PHE A 188 21.67 3.95 4.74
CA PHE A 188 21.19 4.32 6.06
C PHE A 188 21.74 3.36 7.13
N PRO A 189 22.87 3.67 7.78
CA PRO A 189 23.36 2.91 8.92
C PRO A 189 22.70 3.43 10.20
N ALA A 190 21.52 2.92 10.54
CA ALA A 190 20.97 3.03 11.89
C ALA A 190 20.00 1.87 12.21
N VAL A 191 20.48 0.62 12.11
CA VAL A 191 19.93 -0.47 12.92
C VAL A 191 21.09 -1.35 13.37
N ARG A 192 21.39 -1.33 14.67
CA ARG A 192 22.26 -2.31 15.31
C ARG A 192 21.62 -3.68 15.15
N ARG A 193 22.27 -4.55 14.37
CA ARG A 193 22.07 -6.00 14.41
C ARG A 193 22.44 -6.53 15.78
N PHE A 194 21.55 -7.32 16.38
CA PHE A 194 21.94 -8.46 17.22
C PHE A 194 20.93 -9.59 17.05
N GLY A 195 21.43 -10.76 16.63
CA GLY A 195 20.79 -12.07 16.80
C GLY A 195 19.63 -12.39 15.87
N GLY A 196 19.76 -13.46 15.08
CA GLY A 196 18.74 -13.91 14.15
C GLY A 196 17.40 -14.28 14.81
N LYS A 197 16.30 -13.87 14.17
CA LYS A 197 15.00 -14.55 14.01
C LYS A 197 14.07 -13.62 13.21
N SER A 198 13.54 -14.14 12.09
CA SER A 198 12.40 -13.66 11.27
C SER A 198 12.33 -12.18 10.84
N ALA A 199 12.14 -11.94 9.54
CA ALA A 199 11.86 -10.61 8.99
C ALA A 199 10.59 -10.00 9.60
N GLU A 200 10.72 -8.97 10.43
CA GLU A 200 9.58 -8.18 10.93
C GLU A 200 9.02 -7.32 9.80
N ARG A 201 7.79 -7.62 9.39
CA ARG A 201 7.01 -6.91 8.37
C ARG A 201 6.41 -5.63 8.96
N ALA A 202 6.23 -4.61 8.13
CA ALA A 202 5.59 -3.36 8.54
C ALA A 202 4.16 -3.64 9.11
N PRO A 203 3.79 -3.04 10.25
CA PRO A 203 2.51 -3.32 10.90
C PRO A 203 1.33 -2.81 10.07
N SER A 204 0.33 -3.68 9.92
CA SER A 204 -0.86 -3.43 9.07
C SER A 204 -2.00 -2.79 9.85
N ILE A 205 -2.79 -1.92 9.22
CA ILE A 205 -4.06 -1.43 9.79
C ILE A 205 -5.22 -2.01 8.98
N PHE A 206 -6.19 -2.62 9.63
CA PHE A 206 -7.40 -3.14 8.99
C PHE A 206 -8.59 -2.26 9.38
N LEU A 207 -9.18 -1.57 8.40
CA LEU A 207 -10.40 -0.79 8.59
C LEU A 207 -11.59 -1.66 8.20
N VAL A 208 -12.50 -1.90 9.14
CA VAL A 208 -13.70 -2.74 8.97
C VAL A 208 -14.93 -1.85 9.04
N ARG A 209 -15.79 -1.89 8.01
CA ARG A 209 -17.11 -1.24 8.09
C ARG A 209 -18.04 -2.08 8.95
N HIS A 210 -18.80 -1.47 9.86
CA HIS A 210 -19.80 -2.18 10.65
C HIS A 210 -20.85 -2.93 9.79
N GLY A 211 -21.48 -3.97 10.38
CA GLY A 211 -22.59 -4.71 9.78
C GLY A 211 -23.84 -3.85 9.57
N GLN A 212 -24.83 -4.34 8.84
CA GLN A 212 -26.07 -3.59 8.60
C GLN A 212 -26.74 -3.19 9.93
N SER A 213 -26.95 -1.88 10.11
CA SER A 213 -27.75 -1.35 11.22
C SER A 213 -29.20 -1.09 10.82
N THR A 214 -30.06 -0.87 11.81
CA THR A 214 -31.44 -0.43 11.58
C THR A 214 -31.49 0.89 10.79
N TRP A 215 -30.50 1.78 10.95
CA TRP A 215 -30.33 2.96 10.08
C TRP A 215 -30.07 2.59 8.63
N ASN A 216 -29.15 1.67 8.34
CA ASN A 216 -28.88 1.25 6.96
C ASN A 216 -30.11 0.64 6.30
N LEU A 217 -30.86 -0.19 7.04
CA LEU A 217 -32.08 -0.80 6.55
C LEU A 217 -33.17 0.24 6.32
N ALA A 218 -33.37 1.17 7.26
CA ALA A 218 -34.34 2.25 7.14
C ALA A 218 -34.03 3.18 5.97
N ALA A 219 -32.76 3.57 5.79
CA ALA A 219 -32.32 4.36 4.65
C ALA A 219 -32.58 3.65 3.31
N LYS A 220 -32.35 2.33 3.24
CA LYS A 220 -32.65 1.52 2.04
C LYS A 220 -34.16 1.47 1.74
N ARG A 221 -35.01 1.55 2.77
CA ARG A 221 -36.48 1.52 2.66
C ARG A 221 -37.12 2.91 2.58
N LEU A 222 -36.32 3.98 2.61
CA LEU A 222 -36.80 5.36 2.73
C LEU A 222 -37.70 5.57 3.96
N ASP A 223 -37.48 4.81 5.04
CA ASP A 223 -38.22 4.91 6.30
C ASP A 223 -37.62 6.01 7.19
N LEU A 224 -38.01 7.25 6.91
CA LEU A 224 -37.55 8.43 7.63
C LEU A 224 -37.91 8.38 9.12
N TRP A 225 -39.04 7.78 9.48
CA TRP A 225 -39.48 7.74 10.87
C TRP A 225 -38.53 6.94 11.75
N THR A 226 -38.13 5.74 11.30
CA THR A 226 -37.13 4.92 12.00
C THR A 226 -35.74 5.58 12.02
N MET A 227 -35.40 6.34 10.99
CA MET A 227 -34.14 7.09 10.93
C MET A 227 -34.08 8.19 12.01
N PHE A 228 -35.15 8.98 12.17
CA PHE A 228 -35.12 10.16 13.04
C PHE A 228 -35.62 9.92 14.47
N ARG A 229 -36.33 8.82 14.75
CA ARG A 229 -36.89 8.56 16.08
C ARG A 229 -35.88 8.08 17.13
N GLN A 230 -34.75 7.52 16.68
CA GLN A 230 -33.73 6.97 17.57
C GLN A 230 -32.34 7.42 17.16
N VAL A 231 -31.43 7.42 18.12
CA VAL A 231 -29.98 7.62 17.93
C VAL A 231 -29.26 6.32 18.24
N ASP A 232 -28.05 6.17 17.72
CA ASP A 232 -27.22 4.97 17.87
C ASP A 232 -27.97 3.66 17.54
N HIS A 233 -28.22 3.49 16.24
CA HIS A 233 -28.94 2.36 15.67
C HIS A 233 -28.17 1.04 15.78
N ALA A 234 -28.77 0.07 16.46
CA ALA A 234 -28.23 -1.29 16.62
C ALA A 234 -28.13 -2.07 15.28
N LEU A 235 -27.41 -3.19 15.31
CA LEU A 235 -27.35 -4.13 14.19
C LEU A 235 -28.72 -4.79 13.94
N THR A 236 -29.01 -5.08 12.67
CA THR A 236 -30.11 -5.97 12.29
C THR A 236 -29.64 -7.44 12.35
N THR A 237 -30.57 -8.40 12.26
CA THR A 237 -30.24 -9.82 12.10
C THR A 237 -29.29 -10.05 10.92
N GLU A 238 -29.57 -9.43 9.77
CA GLU A 238 -28.67 -9.49 8.60
C GLU A 238 -27.28 -8.88 8.92
N GLY A 239 -27.21 -7.79 9.70
CA GLY A 239 -25.94 -7.22 10.13
C GLY A 239 -25.12 -8.15 11.02
N VAL A 240 -25.79 -8.91 11.89
CA VAL A 240 -25.19 -9.95 12.72
C VAL A 240 -24.70 -11.12 11.86
N GLU A 241 -25.48 -11.56 10.88
CA GLU A 241 -25.07 -12.60 9.93
C GLU A 241 -23.86 -12.16 9.10
N GLN A 242 -23.83 -10.92 8.62
CA GLN A 242 -22.69 -10.36 7.90
C GLN A 242 -21.40 -10.41 8.73
N ALA A 243 -21.49 -10.04 10.01
CA ALA A 243 -20.35 -10.12 10.93
C ALA A 243 -19.91 -11.58 11.19
N SER A 244 -20.85 -12.50 11.33
CA SER A 244 -20.55 -13.94 11.45
C SER A 244 -19.88 -14.49 10.19
N ARG A 245 -20.33 -14.08 8.99
CA ARG A 245 -19.72 -14.47 7.71
C ARG A 245 -18.28 -13.95 7.60
N LEU A 246 -18.01 -12.72 8.05
CA LEU A 246 -16.65 -12.16 8.12
C LEU A 246 -15.75 -12.98 9.06
N ARG A 247 -16.25 -13.41 10.22
CA ARG A 247 -15.50 -14.30 11.13
C ARG A 247 -15.17 -15.63 10.45
N SER A 248 -16.16 -16.27 9.83
CA SER A 248 -15.97 -17.55 9.16
C SER A 248 -14.99 -17.45 7.99
N SER A 249 -15.06 -16.39 7.18
CA SER A 249 -14.16 -16.20 6.04
C SER A 249 -12.71 -15.95 6.49
N THR A 250 -12.50 -15.12 7.53
CA THR A 250 -11.17 -14.84 8.08
C THR A 250 -10.55 -16.05 8.76
N LEU A 251 -11.33 -16.84 9.51
CA LEU A 251 -10.86 -18.10 10.09
C LEU A 251 -10.47 -19.13 9.01
N THR A 252 -11.26 -19.21 7.93
CA THR A 252 -10.97 -20.09 6.80
C THR A 252 -9.70 -19.63 6.07
N ALA A 253 -9.55 -18.34 5.81
CA ALA A 253 -8.36 -17.77 5.20
C ALA A 253 -7.10 -18.05 6.05
N ARG A 254 -7.18 -17.86 7.38
CA ARG A 254 -6.09 -18.19 8.30
C ARG A 254 -5.72 -19.67 8.26
N ARG A 255 -6.70 -20.58 8.23
CA ARG A 255 -6.45 -22.03 8.08
C ARG A 255 -5.76 -22.39 6.77
N ASN A 256 -6.02 -21.61 5.72
CA ASN A 256 -5.40 -21.77 4.41
C ASN A 256 -4.00 -21.10 4.32
N GLY A 257 -3.47 -20.57 5.42
CA GLY A 257 -2.16 -19.92 5.45
C GLY A 257 -2.15 -18.48 4.95
N ASP A 258 -3.32 -17.81 4.87
CA ASP A 258 -3.38 -16.38 4.56
C ASP A 258 -2.77 -15.57 5.70
N ILE A 259 -1.66 -14.91 5.38
CA ILE A 259 -0.84 -14.13 6.30
C ILE A 259 -1.61 -12.93 6.85
N ASP A 260 -2.44 -12.29 6.03
CA ASP A 260 -3.21 -11.12 6.46
C ASP A 260 -4.37 -11.53 7.35
N ALA A 261 -4.96 -12.70 7.10
CA ALA A 261 -5.92 -13.31 8.03
C ALA A 261 -5.26 -13.68 9.37
N GLU A 262 -4.01 -14.16 9.35
CA GLU A 262 -3.23 -14.43 10.55
C GLU A 262 -2.94 -13.14 11.33
N GLN A 263 -2.53 -12.05 10.68
CA GLN A 263 -2.35 -10.74 11.32
C GLN A 263 -3.67 -10.18 11.87
N PHE A 264 -4.75 -10.25 11.08
CA PHE A 264 -6.08 -9.76 11.46
C PHE A 264 -6.62 -10.46 12.73
N LEU A 265 -6.40 -11.77 12.84
CA LEU A 265 -6.84 -12.60 13.96
C LEU A 265 -5.76 -12.84 15.03
N SER A 266 -4.57 -12.24 14.89
CA SER A 266 -3.48 -12.46 15.84
C SER A 266 -3.87 -11.97 17.24
N PRO A 267 -3.56 -12.75 18.31
CA PRO A 267 -3.76 -12.33 19.70
C PRO A 267 -2.97 -11.07 20.07
N GLN A 268 -1.87 -10.80 19.36
CA GLN A 268 -1.03 -9.62 19.59
C GLN A 268 -1.59 -8.36 18.90
N SER A 269 -2.52 -8.50 17.96
CA SER A 269 -3.10 -7.38 17.23
C SER A 269 -4.04 -6.55 18.11
N LEU A 270 -3.92 -5.24 18.02
CA LEU A 270 -4.79 -4.31 18.74
C LEU A 270 -6.18 -4.26 18.09
N VAL A 271 -7.23 -4.23 18.90
CA VAL A 271 -8.61 -4.12 18.40
C VAL A 271 -9.24 -2.83 18.91
N PHE A 272 -9.69 -2.01 17.98
CA PHE A 272 -10.35 -0.74 18.20
C PHE A 272 -11.75 -0.74 17.60
N ALA A 273 -12.65 0.01 18.22
CA ALA A 273 -13.98 0.23 17.68
C ALA A 273 -14.44 1.68 17.87
N SER A 274 -15.27 2.16 16.95
CA SER A 274 -16.11 3.34 17.21
C SER A 274 -17.03 3.05 18.41
N PRO A 275 -17.33 4.05 19.27
CA PRO A 275 -18.19 3.83 20.43
C PRO A 275 -19.69 3.73 20.08
N LEU A 276 -20.06 3.72 18.80
CA LEU A 276 -21.43 3.45 18.36
C LEU A 276 -21.75 1.95 18.49
N SER A 277 -22.91 1.63 19.07
CA SER A 277 -23.35 0.26 19.41
C SER A 277 -23.14 -0.76 18.28
N ARG A 278 -23.46 -0.39 17.04
CA ARG A 278 -23.28 -1.24 15.85
C ARG A 278 -21.84 -1.61 15.54
N ALA A 279 -20.89 -0.72 15.78
CA ALA A 279 -19.47 -0.99 15.57
C ALA A 279 -18.92 -1.90 16.67
N VAL A 280 -19.33 -1.66 17.93
CA VAL A 280 -19.01 -2.53 19.08
C VAL A 280 -19.56 -3.94 18.85
N ALA A 281 -20.85 -4.07 18.53
CA ALA A 281 -21.49 -5.36 18.26
C ALA A 281 -20.83 -6.09 17.07
N THR A 282 -20.49 -5.37 15.99
CA THR A 282 -19.76 -5.97 14.86
C THR A 282 -18.40 -6.51 15.30
N SER A 283 -17.68 -5.76 16.15
CA SER A 283 -16.37 -6.17 16.68
C SER A 283 -16.48 -7.46 17.48
N VAL A 284 -17.44 -7.52 18.41
CA VAL A 284 -17.69 -8.70 19.25
C VAL A 284 -18.00 -9.93 18.39
N VAL A 285 -18.85 -9.79 17.38
CA VAL A 285 -19.25 -10.91 16.52
C VAL A 285 -18.14 -11.34 15.57
N ALA A 286 -17.51 -10.39 14.87
CA ALA A 286 -16.55 -10.68 13.82
C ALA A 286 -15.17 -11.09 14.36
N LEU A 287 -14.73 -10.48 15.47
CA LEU A 287 -13.38 -10.63 16.01
C LEU A 287 -13.33 -11.48 17.29
N GLY A 288 -14.48 -11.72 17.92
CA GLY A 288 -14.57 -12.38 19.23
C GLY A 288 -14.12 -11.48 20.39
N LEU A 289 -14.23 -12.01 21.61
CA LEU A 289 -13.77 -11.37 22.85
C LEU A 289 -12.48 -12.01 23.36
N GLU A 290 -11.67 -12.58 22.48
CA GLU A 290 -10.35 -13.13 22.81
C GLU A 290 -9.31 -12.03 23.10
N ARG A 291 -9.63 -10.80 22.67
CA ARG A 291 -8.79 -9.59 22.80
C ARG A 291 -9.63 -8.48 23.38
N LYS A 292 -8.98 -7.60 24.15
CA LYS A 292 -9.61 -6.40 24.67
C LYS A 292 -9.93 -5.43 23.52
N ILE A 293 -11.19 -5.00 23.41
CA ILE A 293 -11.67 -4.06 22.40
C ILE A 293 -11.61 -2.66 22.98
N THR A 294 -10.82 -1.76 22.41
CA THR A 294 -10.68 -0.38 22.91
C THR A 294 -11.56 0.58 22.11
N LEU A 295 -12.45 1.30 22.79
CA LEU A 295 -13.32 2.27 22.15
C LEU A 295 -12.59 3.59 21.92
N LEU A 296 -12.61 4.08 20.67
CA LEU A 296 -11.96 5.33 20.28
C LEU A 296 -13.02 6.36 19.89
N PRO A 297 -13.30 7.39 20.71
CA PRO A 297 -14.14 8.54 20.33
C PRO A 297 -13.79 9.15 18.98
N ASP A 298 -12.50 9.17 18.65
CA ASP A 298 -11.98 9.72 17.39
C ASP A 298 -12.44 8.92 16.17
N ALA A 299 -12.88 7.67 16.35
CA ALA A 299 -13.44 6.80 15.31
C ALA A 299 -14.96 6.95 15.11
N ARG A 300 -15.59 7.94 15.75
CA ARG A 300 -17.02 8.24 15.52
C ARG A 300 -17.28 8.65 14.06
N GLU A 301 -18.49 8.35 13.58
CA GLU A 301 -18.95 8.71 12.23
C GLU A 301 -19.08 10.24 12.07
N LEU A 302 -18.99 10.72 10.83
CA LEU A 302 -19.09 12.14 10.50
C LEU A 302 -20.51 12.68 10.61
N ALA A 303 -20.69 13.77 11.37
CA ALA A 303 -21.93 14.53 11.44
C ALA A 303 -22.12 15.39 10.17
N TYR A 304 -22.88 14.90 9.20
CA TYR A 304 -23.36 15.68 8.05
C TYR A 304 -24.79 16.22 8.30
N PRO A 305 -25.20 17.33 7.64
CA PRO A 305 -26.53 17.93 7.82
C PRO A 305 -27.70 16.96 7.67
N TRP A 306 -27.52 15.91 6.86
CA TRP A 306 -28.52 14.91 6.52
C TRP A 306 -28.35 13.58 7.28
N CYS A 307 -27.28 13.42 8.06
CA CYS A 307 -26.92 12.18 8.78
C CYS A 307 -27.11 12.28 10.30
N GLY A 308 -27.84 13.31 10.75
CA GLY A 308 -27.88 13.80 12.15
C GLY A 308 -27.91 12.70 13.23
N PRO A 309 -28.91 11.81 13.28
CA PRO A 309 -29.06 10.84 14.38
C PRO A 309 -28.05 9.68 14.38
N ASP A 310 -27.59 9.22 13.21
CA ASP A 310 -26.76 8.01 13.09
C ASP A 310 -25.33 8.21 13.63
N SER A 311 -24.89 9.46 13.71
CA SER A 311 -23.60 9.87 14.28
C SER A 311 -23.65 10.22 15.78
N ILE A 312 -24.85 10.24 16.37
CA ILE A 312 -25.08 10.60 17.77
C ILE A 312 -25.06 9.34 18.63
N GLY A 313 -24.22 9.34 19.66
CA GLY A 313 -24.18 8.28 20.66
C GLY A 313 -25.36 8.34 21.63
N ALA A 314 -25.72 7.17 22.18
CA ALA A 314 -26.79 7.05 23.17
C ALA A 314 -26.28 6.81 24.60
N ALA A 315 -24.99 6.54 24.78
CA ALA A 315 -24.39 6.11 26.04
C ALA A 315 -22.93 6.58 26.16
N THR A 316 -22.41 6.58 27.38
CA THR A 316 -21.03 6.96 27.72
C THR A 316 -20.41 5.92 28.66
N GLY A 317 -19.09 5.76 28.65
CA GLY A 317 -18.40 4.82 29.51
C GLY A 317 -18.87 3.37 29.31
N SER A 318 -18.94 2.60 30.40
CA SER A 318 -19.33 1.18 30.39
C SER A 318 -20.71 0.94 29.78
N ASP A 319 -21.63 1.89 29.89
CA ASP A 319 -23.00 1.79 29.39
C ASP A 319 -23.04 1.57 27.86
N ILE A 320 -22.00 1.99 27.14
CA ILE A 320 -21.85 1.75 25.70
C ILE A 320 -21.74 0.24 25.44
N ALA A 321 -20.88 -0.44 26.19
CA ALA A 321 -20.65 -1.88 26.06
C ALA A 321 -21.89 -2.66 26.49
N GLU A 322 -22.50 -2.29 27.63
CA GLU A 322 -23.73 -2.92 28.11
C GLU A 322 -24.86 -2.81 27.09
N ARG A 323 -25.12 -1.61 26.55
CA ARG A 323 -26.13 -1.40 25.52
C ARG A 323 -25.85 -2.24 24.27
N ALA A 324 -24.62 -2.20 23.76
CA ALA A 324 -24.26 -2.92 22.53
C ALA A 324 -24.46 -4.43 22.68
N LEU A 325 -24.10 -4.99 23.85
CA LEU A 325 -24.31 -6.40 24.15
C LEU A 325 -25.81 -6.70 24.35
N GLN A 326 -26.54 -5.89 25.12
CA GLN A 326 -27.99 -6.06 25.28
C GLN A 326 -28.72 -6.05 23.93
N ASP A 327 -28.40 -5.12 23.03
CA ASP A 327 -28.99 -5.09 21.70
C ASP A 327 -28.62 -6.32 20.88
N LEU A 328 -27.40 -6.85 21.04
CA LEU A 328 -27.00 -8.10 20.42
C LEU A 328 -27.82 -9.30 20.93
N SER A 329 -28.15 -9.36 22.22
CA SER A 329 -28.99 -10.45 22.78
C SER A 329 -30.43 -10.43 22.27
N LYS A 330 -30.98 -9.25 21.97
CA LYS A 330 -32.34 -9.12 21.42
C LYS A 330 -32.44 -9.69 20.01
N VAL A 331 -31.33 -9.70 19.27
CA VAL A 331 -31.28 -10.10 17.87
C VAL A 331 -31.05 -11.62 17.73
N ASP A 332 -30.77 -12.36 18.81
CA ASP A 332 -30.33 -13.76 18.68
C ASP A 332 -30.76 -14.73 19.80
N SER A 333 -31.80 -15.52 19.50
CA SER A 333 -32.11 -16.81 20.13
C SER A 333 -31.78 -18.01 19.22
N ALA A 334 -31.17 -17.79 18.05
CA ALA A 334 -31.05 -18.79 16.98
C ALA A 334 -29.62 -19.33 16.77
N TYR A 335 -28.59 -18.60 17.20
CA TYR A 335 -27.20 -19.03 17.07
C TYR A 335 -26.52 -19.00 18.44
N GLY A 336 -26.30 -20.19 19.02
CA GLY A 336 -25.73 -20.41 20.36
C GLY A 336 -24.46 -19.62 20.66
N ARG A 337 -24.65 -18.38 21.13
CA ARG A 337 -23.60 -17.48 21.60
C ARG A 337 -23.54 -17.55 23.12
N PRO A 338 -22.35 -17.36 23.71
CA PRO A 338 -22.22 -17.36 25.16
C PRO A 338 -23.11 -16.26 25.75
N PRO A 339 -23.73 -16.53 26.92
CA PRO A 339 -24.51 -15.52 27.63
C PRO A 339 -23.66 -14.27 27.83
N ILE A 340 -24.27 -13.10 27.72
CA ILE A 340 -23.60 -11.84 28.00
C ILE A 340 -23.29 -11.84 29.49
N THR A 341 -22.03 -12.03 29.83
CA THR A 341 -21.57 -12.00 31.20
C THR A 341 -20.92 -10.66 31.50
N GLU A 342 -20.80 -10.30 32.78
CA GLU A 342 -20.04 -9.12 33.19
C GLU A 342 -18.60 -9.15 32.67
N GLU A 343 -18.02 -10.34 32.50
CA GLU A 343 -16.69 -10.52 31.92
C GLU A 343 -16.63 -10.04 30.47
N ALA A 344 -17.68 -10.25 29.68
CA ALA A 344 -17.76 -9.78 28.30
C ALA A 344 -17.76 -8.24 28.22
N VAL A 345 -18.46 -7.56 29.15
CA VAL A 345 -18.45 -6.10 29.27
C VAL A 345 -17.05 -5.60 29.62
N LYS A 346 -16.37 -6.26 30.58
CA LYS A 346 -15.00 -5.89 31.00
C LYS A 346 -13.95 -6.01 29.89
N MET A 347 -14.20 -6.82 28.86
CA MET A 347 -13.34 -6.93 27.68
C MET A 347 -13.48 -5.74 26.72
N ILE A 348 -14.44 -4.84 26.93
CA ILE A 348 -14.64 -3.64 26.12
C ILE A 348 -14.22 -2.40 26.94
N ASP A 349 -13.12 -1.77 26.53
CA ASP A 349 -12.58 -0.58 27.18
C ASP A 349 -13.25 0.69 26.67
N ALA A 350 -14.13 1.25 27.48
CA ALA A 350 -14.81 2.51 27.21
C ALA A 350 -14.23 3.70 27.98
N SER A 351 -13.03 3.58 28.58
CA SER A 351 -12.42 4.63 29.41
C SER A 351 -12.21 5.96 28.68
N ALA A 352 -11.95 5.93 27.37
CA ALA A 352 -11.82 7.13 26.55
C ALA A 352 -13.17 7.82 26.24
N ALA A 353 -14.30 7.15 26.48
CA ALA A 353 -15.65 7.57 26.09
C ALA A 353 -16.55 7.88 27.29
N THR A 354 -15.99 8.27 28.44
CA THR A 354 -16.72 8.56 29.69
C THR A 354 -17.55 9.85 29.65
N GLY A 355 -17.15 10.81 28.82
CA GLY A 355 -17.92 12.04 28.56
C GLY A 355 -18.70 11.98 27.24
N ILE A 356 -19.35 13.10 26.88
CA ILE A 356 -20.02 13.24 25.59
C ILE A 356 -18.97 13.17 24.47
N TRP A 357 -18.89 12.02 23.81
CA TRP A 357 -17.91 11.72 22.78
C TRP A 357 -18.43 11.94 21.36
N TRP A 358 -19.68 12.37 21.17
CA TRP A 358 -20.28 12.68 19.87
C TRP A 358 -20.59 14.18 19.73
N SER A 359 -20.76 14.64 18.50
CA SER A 359 -21.19 16.02 18.22
C SER A 359 -22.56 16.03 17.56
N ARG A 360 -23.45 16.92 18.02
CA ARG A 360 -24.73 17.22 17.34
C ARG A 360 -24.55 18.21 16.18
N PHE A 361 -23.40 18.86 16.13
CA PHE A 361 -23.07 19.87 15.13
C PHE A 361 -21.97 19.37 14.21
N ARG A 362 -21.99 19.89 12.98
CA ARG A 362 -20.94 19.61 12.00
C ARG A 362 -19.61 20.18 12.49
N GLU A 363 -18.57 19.34 12.51
CA GLU A 363 -17.20 19.76 12.83
C GLU A 363 -16.65 20.70 11.75
N SER A 364 -15.84 21.67 12.15
CA SER A 364 -15.07 22.46 11.19
C SER A 364 -14.03 21.58 10.48
N LYS A 365 -13.53 22.02 9.31
CA LYS A 365 -12.49 21.28 8.58
C LYS A 365 -11.25 21.03 9.44
N GLY A 366 -10.81 22.03 10.21
CA GLY A 366 -9.64 21.90 11.10
C GLY A 366 -9.87 20.95 12.27
N GLN A 367 -11.05 21.02 12.91
CA GLN A 367 -11.41 20.09 14.00
C GLN A 367 -11.44 18.64 13.50
N MET A 368 -12.02 18.41 12.31
CA MET A 368 -12.06 17.10 11.70
C MET A 368 -10.67 16.59 11.36
N GLN A 369 -9.82 17.42 10.76
CA GLN A 369 -8.46 17.04 10.40
C GLN A 369 -7.64 16.65 11.63
N GLN A 370 -7.70 17.44 12.71
CA GLN A 370 -7.03 17.13 13.97
C GLN A 370 -7.49 15.78 14.55
N ARG A 371 -8.81 15.56 14.63
CA ARG A 371 -9.37 14.31 15.16
C ARG A 371 -8.91 13.08 14.36
N LEU A 372 -8.86 13.18 13.04
CA LEU A 372 -8.45 12.06 12.18
C LEU A 372 -6.94 11.80 12.26
N GLN A 373 -6.13 12.84 12.44
CA GLN A 373 -4.70 12.70 12.72
C GLN A 373 -4.46 12.00 14.06
N ASP A 374 -5.21 12.39 15.10
CA ASP A 374 -5.17 11.74 16.41
C ASP A 374 -5.62 10.28 16.32
N LEU A 375 -6.67 9.98 15.53
CA LEU A 375 -7.10 8.60 15.27
C LEU A 375 -5.98 7.75 14.66
N LEU A 376 -5.36 8.22 13.57
CA LEU A 376 -4.28 7.49 12.89
C LEU A 376 -3.07 7.28 13.81
N SER A 377 -2.78 8.25 14.69
CA SER A 377 -1.74 8.11 15.71
C SER A 377 -1.99 6.97 16.70
N ARG A 378 -3.25 6.76 17.09
CA ARG A 378 -3.66 5.71 18.03
C ARG A 378 -3.74 4.34 17.38
N LEU A 379 -4.11 4.29 16.10
CA LEU A 379 -4.11 3.04 15.32
C LEU A 379 -2.70 2.49 15.11
N ARG A 380 -1.67 3.34 15.16
CA ARG A 380 -0.27 2.93 15.09
C ARG A 380 0.58 3.65 16.14
N PRO A 381 0.56 3.20 17.41
CA PRO A 381 1.44 3.72 18.43
C PRO A 381 2.89 3.47 18.03
N ALA A 382 3.77 4.47 18.19
CA ALA A 382 5.14 4.44 17.67
C ALA A 382 5.98 3.26 18.20
N ASP A 383 5.71 2.83 19.43
CA ASP A 383 6.48 1.81 20.13
C ASP A 383 5.70 0.49 20.32
N SER A 384 4.61 0.29 19.58
CA SER A 384 3.79 -0.92 19.74
C SER A 384 4.46 -2.13 19.07
N PRO A 385 4.69 -3.25 19.78
CA PRO A 385 5.15 -4.49 19.18
C PRO A 385 4.05 -5.22 18.40
N SER A 386 2.84 -4.65 18.34
CA SER A 386 1.69 -5.26 17.69
C SER A 386 1.89 -5.40 16.17
N PRO A 387 1.67 -6.59 15.59
CA PRO A 387 1.82 -6.80 14.15
C PRO A 387 0.73 -6.11 13.33
N ALA A 388 -0.42 -5.81 13.93
CA ALA A 388 -1.51 -5.11 13.27
C ALA A 388 -2.46 -4.39 14.24
N SER A 389 -3.27 -3.50 13.68
CA SER A 389 -4.41 -2.88 14.37
C SER A 389 -5.67 -3.07 13.55
N VAL A 390 -6.77 -3.45 14.20
CA VAL A 390 -8.09 -3.60 13.56
C VAL A 390 -9.01 -2.51 14.09
N LEU A 391 -9.59 -1.69 13.23
CA LEU A 391 -10.58 -0.69 13.58
C LEU A 391 -11.94 -1.00 12.95
N VAL A 392 -12.94 -1.26 13.78
CA VAL A 392 -14.34 -1.36 13.32
C VAL A 392 -15.01 0.00 13.41
N CYS A 393 -15.42 0.55 12.27
CA CYS A 393 -15.95 1.90 12.17
C CYS A 393 -16.96 2.04 11.02
N HIS A 394 -17.09 3.26 10.47
CA HIS A 394 -18.22 3.67 9.64
C HIS A 394 -17.79 4.16 8.26
N SER A 395 -18.77 4.20 7.35
CA SER A 395 -18.50 4.40 5.93
C SER A 395 -17.97 5.80 5.59
N LEU A 396 -18.49 6.86 6.19
CA LEU A 396 -18.06 8.22 5.86
C LEU A 396 -16.69 8.52 6.47
N LEU A 397 -16.42 7.99 7.66
CA LEU A 397 -15.09 8.03 8.27
C LEU A 397 -14.04 7.39 7.36
N ILE A 398 -14.27 6.17 6.89
CA ILE A 398 -13.33 5.47 6.01
C ILE A 398 -13.10 6.27 4.72
N GLN A 399 -14.16 6.74 4.07
CA GLN A 399 -14.04 7.60 2.88
C GLN A 399 -13.25 8.87 3.15
N ARG A 400 -13.43 9.48 4.33
CA ARG A 400 -12.74 10.72 4.69
C ARG A 400 -11.26 10.51 4.93
N LEU A 401 -10.87 9.38 5.53
CA LEU A 401 -9.47 8.99 5.65
C LEU A 401 -8.78 8.93 4.27
N PHE A 402 -9.40 8.31 3.26
CA PHE A 402 -8.84 8.28 1.90
C PHE A 402 -8.89 9.63 1.17
N LYS A 403 -9.81 10.53 1.54
CA LYS A 403 -9.86 11.89 0.96
C LYS A 403 -8.76 12.79 1.49
N ASP A 404 -8.51 12.75 2.80
CA ASP A 404 -7.68 13.73 3.48
C ASP A 404 -6.28 13.21 3.83
N PHE A 405 -6.11 11.89 3.95
CA PHE A 405 -4.88 11.26 4.44
C PHE A 405 -4.28 10.24 3.46
N ALA A 406 -4.72 10.19 2.20
CA ALA A 406 -3.98 9.43 1.18
C ALA A 406 -2.67 10.14 0.85
N SER A 407 -1.57 9.39 0.79
CA SER A 407 -0.27 9.96 0.43
C SER A 407 -0.22 10.29 -1.06
N PRO A 408 0.63 11.26 -1.48
CA PRO A 408 0.86 11.52 -2.90
C PRO A 408 1.30 10.27 -3.66
N GLN A 409 2.04 9.38 -3.02
CA GLN A 409 2.47 8.11 -3.59
C GLN A 409 1.28 7.19 -3.91
N MET A 410 0.29 7.12 -3.02
CA MET A 410 -0.92 6.33 -3.26
C MET A 410 -1.73 6.86 -4.45
N GLU A 411 -1.72 8.18 -4.70
CA GLU A 411 -2.38 8.77 -5.87
C GLU A 411 -1.75 8.32 -7.19
N VAL A 412 -0.45 8.03 -7.18
CA VAL A 412 0.29 7.54 -8.34
C VAL A 412 0.18 6.02 -8.47
N ASP A 413 0.33 5.29 -7.37
CA ASP A 413 0.43 3.82 -7.38
C ASP A 413 -0.94 3.15 -7.54
N MET A 414 -2.01 3.76 -7.03
CA MET A 414 -3.34 3.15 -6.97
C MET A 414 -4.46 4.14 -7.33
N PRO A 415 -4.37 4.88 -8.44
CA PRO A 415 -5.29 5.99 -8.77
C PRO A 415 -6.75 5.53 -8.86
N GLU A 416 -6.99 4.38 -9.48
CA GLU A 416 -8.34 3.84 -9.65
C GLU A 416 -8.96 3.42 -8.32
N LEU A 417 -8.26 2.58 -7.55
CA LEU A 417 -8.74 2.12 -6.25
C LEU A 417 -8.94 3.28 -5.28
N LEU A 418 -8.03 4.25 -5.26
CA LEU A 418 -8.16 5.45 -4.43
C LEU A 418 -9.37 6.28 -4.82
N SER A 419 -9.61 6.48 -6.12
CA SER A 419 -10.81 7.16 -6.62
C SER A 419 -12.08 6.46 -6.15
N GLN A 420 -12.13 5.12 -6.27
CA GLN A 420 -13.27 4.33 -5.80
C GLN A 420 -13.45 4.40 -4.28
N LEU A 421 -12.37 4.34 -3.48
CA LEU A 421 -12.42 4.46 -2.01
C LEU A 421 -12.84 5.87 -1.53
N ARG A 422 -12.56 6.91 -2.32
CA ARG A 422 -13.04 8.28 -2.07
C ARG A 422 -14.53 8.45 -2.41
N ALA A 423 -15.04 7.72 -3.40
CA ALA A 423 -16.41 7.89 -3.90
C ALA A 423 -17.43 6.90 -3.33
N ARG A 424 -17.04 5.64 -3.13
CA ARG A 424 -17.94 4.51 -2.83
C ARG A 424 -17.74 3.99 -1.43
N LYS A 425 -18.74 3.31 -0.87
CA LYS A 425 -18.66 2.78 0.50
C LYS A 425 -18.16 1.34 0.42
N LEU A 426 -17.40 0.87 1.40
CA LEU A 426 -17.21 -0.58 1.56
C LEU A 426 -18.58 -1.23 1.79
N GLN A 427 -18.83 -2.45 1.30
CA GLN A 427 -20.00 -3.21 1.74
C GLN A 427 -20.01 -3.37 3.28
N ASN A 428 -21.17 -3.62 3.88
CA ASN A 428 -21.26 -3.90 5.32
C ASN A 428 -20.36 -5.10 5.68
N CYS A 429 -19.62 -5.01 6.80
CA CYS A 429 -18.55 -5.94 7.16
C CYS A 429 -17.40 -6.05 6.14
N GLY A 430 -17.29 -5.11 5.20
CA GLY A 430 -16.15 -5.01 4.30
C GLY A 430 -14.89 -4.56 5.03
N VAL A 431 -13.75 -5.11 4.62
CA VAL A 431 -12.43 -4.88 5.20
C VAL A 431 -11.49 -4.31 4.15
N VAL A 432 -10.81 -3.22 4.50
CA VAL A 432 -9.68 -2.70 3.74
C VAL A 432 -8.45 -2.69 4.63
N LYS A 433 -7.39 -3.35 4.18
CA LYS A 433 -6.06 -3.25 4.78
C LYS A 433 -5.40 -1.99 4.26
N VAL A 434 -4.77 -1.22 5.14
CA VAL A 434 -4.02 -0.02 4.80
C VAL A 434 -2.65 -0.04 5.45
N LEU A 435 -1.69 0.55 4.76
CA LEU A 435 -0.35 0.82 5.28
C LEU A 435 -0.17 2.32 5.42
N LEU A 436 0.55 2.73 6.46
CA LEU A 436 0.93 4.13 6.66
C LEU A 436 2.42 4.31 6.33
N ASP A 437 2.74 5.43 5.68
CA ASP A 437 4.11 5.92 5.54
C ASP A 437 4.62 6.58 6.84
N ASP A 438 5.85 7.06 6.80
CA ASP A 438 6.52 7.72 7.94
C ASP A 438 5.81 9.02 8.37
N ASN A 439 5.07 9.66 7.47
CA ASN A 439 4.25 10.84 7.75
C ASN A 439 2.84 10.49 8.24
N ARG A 440 2.57 9.20 8.48
CA ARG A 440 1.26 8.67 8.86
C ARG A 440 0.16 8.91 7.83
N LEU A 441 0.53 9.07 6.57
CA LEU A 441 -0.40 9.09 5.45
C LEU A 441 -0.59 7.66 4.93
N ILE A 442 -1.78 7.38 4.42
CA ILE A 442 -2.13 6.09 3.82
C ILE A 442 -1.37 5.95 2.50
N SER A 443 -0.39 5.06 2.48
CA SER A 443 0.48 4.83 1.33
C SER A 443 0.02 3.68 0.45
N SER A 444 -0.79 2.77 0.98
CA SER A 444 -1.30 1.61 0.24
C SER A 444 -2.63 1.15 0.83
N ALA A 445 -3.49 0.58 -0.01
CA ALA A 445 -4.73 -0.03 0.40
C ALA A 445 -5.02 -1.33 -0.38
N GLN A 446 -5.64 -2.30 0.29
CA GLN A 446 -6.04 -3.57 -0.31
C GLN A 446 -7.41 -3.99 0.22
N LEU A 447 -8.34 -4.30 -0.67
CA LEU A 447 -9.63 -4.88 -0.28
C LEU A 447 -9.43 -6.34 0.12
N MET A 448 -9.84 -6.69 1.34
CA MET A 448 -9.57 -8.00 1.93
C MET A 448 -10.81 -8.88 1.97
N PHE A 449 -10.62 -10.21 2.06
CA PHE A 449 -11.68 -11.17 2.38
C PHE A 449 -12.93 -11.08 1.49
N GLY A 450 -12.74 -10.80 0.19
CA GLY A 450 -13.83 -10.68 -0.78
C GLY A 450 -14.64 -9.39 -0.68
N THR A 451 -14.06 -8.35 -0.06
CA THR A 451 -14.72 -7.04 0.10
C THR A 451 -14.97 -6.37 -1.24
N LYS A 452 -16.18 -5.83 -1.38
CA LYS A 452 -16.59 -5.01 -2.54
C LYS A 452 -16.91 -3.59 -2.10
N LEU A 453 -16.75 -2.66 -3.04
CA LEU A 453 -17.27 -1.31 -2.93
C LEU A 453 -18.70 -1.28 -3.47
N VAL A 454 -19.59 -0.60 -2.74
CA VAL A 454 -21.02 -0.44 -3.04
C VAL A 454 -21.35 1.01 -3.32
#